data_AF-A0A0P7TSD8-F1
#
_entry.id   AF-A0A0P7TSD8-F1
#
_cell.length_a   1.000
_cell.length_b   1.000
_cell.length_c   1.000
_cell.angle_alpha   90.00
_cell.angle_beta   90.00
_cell.angle_gamma   90.00
#
_symmetry.space_group_name_H-M   'P 1'
#
loop_
_entity.id
_entity.type
_entity.pdbx_description
1 polymer ?
#
loop_
_entity_poly.entity_id
_entity_poly.type
_entity_poly.pdbx_seq_one_letter_code
_entity_poly.pdbx_strand_id
1 'polypeptide(L)'
;RIHRLLRDSEAFCHLNCSAARVHGEEEQLADEQRFAAFPELRAFANVARRAQCLRRCKRGLPAFRQTMPQRETLDEFARREPYKYLQFAYYKSNNVAKAVSAAHTFLLKHPDDEMMKRNMEYYRSLPGAEEHLRDLESKSYETLFVRAVRAYNGENYRTSVSDMELALRDFLKVYDECVAAAEGSREIHDFKDFYPSIA
;
A
#
# COMPACT_ATOMS: atom_id res chain seq x y z
N ARG A 1 -10.02 -2.10 5.25
CA ARG A 1 -9.63 -0.81 5.88
C ARG A 1 -8.60 -0.99 6.99
N ILE A 2 -8.75 -1.96 7.89
CA ILE A 2 -7.79 -2.24 8.96
C ILE A 2 -6.39 -2.63 8.43
N HIS A 3 -6.31 -3.52 7.44
CA HIS A 3 -5.02 -3.90 6.83
C HIS A 3 -4.27 -2.70 6.20
N ARG A 4 -4.99 -1.83 5.48
CA ARG A 4 -4.41 -0.60 4.93
C ARG A 4 -3.93 0.34 6.04
N LEU A 5 -4.74 0.54 7.09
CA LEU A 5 -4.37 1.36 8.23
C LEU A 5 -3.11 0.83 8.93
N LEU A 6 -2.97 -0.49 9.06
CA LEU A 6 -1.75 -1.09 9.60
C LEU A 6 -0.54 -0.81 8.73
N ARG A 7 -0.63 -1.09 7.42
CA ARG A 7 0.45 -0.84 6.47
C ARG A 7 0.88 0.63 6.45
N ASP A 8 -0.09 1.55 6.44
CA ASP A 8 0.17 2.98 6.48
C ASP A 8 0.83 3.39 7.82
N SER A 9 0.44 2.76 8.93
CA SER A 9 1.05 2.97 10.25
C SER A 9 2.46 2.40 10.36
N GLU A 10 2.74 1.27 9.70
CA GLU A 10 4.08 0.71 9.59
C GLU A 10 4.98 1.65 8.79
N ALA A 11 4.58 2.02 7.57
CA ALA A 11 5.30 3.00 6.75
C ALA A 11 5.59 4.27 7.53
N PHE A 12 4.60 4.83 8.22
CA PHE A 12 4.76 6.03 9.05
C PHE A 12 5.85 5.87 10.10
N CYS A 13 5.84 4.78 10.88
CA CYS A 13 6.85 4.56 11.91
C CYS A 13 8.24 4.31 11.32
N HIS A 14 8.34 3.53 10.23
CA HIS A 14 9.63 3.22 9.60
C HIS A 14 10.26 4.45 8.94
N LEU A 15 9.46 5.30 8.29
CA LEU A 15 9.93 6.57 7.72
C LEU A 15 10.40 7.55 8.80
N ASN A 16 9.65 7.66 9.91
CA ASN A 16 9.98 8.60 10.99
C ASN A 16 11.09 8.12 11.94
N CYS A 17 11.34 6.81 12.00
CA CYS A 17 12.44 6.23 12.77
C CYS A 17 13.65 5.85 11.90
N SER A 18 13.71 6.33 10.66
CA SER A 18 14.91 6.22 9.82
C SER A 18 16.09 6.95 10.48
N ALA A 19 17.31 6.45 10.29
CA ALA A 19 18.51 6.90 11.01
C ALA A 19 18.77 8.42 10.92
N ALA A 20 18.29 9.08 9.86
CA ALA A 20 18.40 10.53 9.65
C ALA A 20 17.46 11.38 10.52
N ARG A 21 16.40 10.80 11.13
CA ARG A 21 15.35 11.54 11.86
C ARG A 21 15.32 11.29 13.37
N VAL A 22 16.06 10.29 13.85
CA VAL A 22 16.08 9.92 15.27
C VAL A 22 17.00 10.83 16.11
N HIS A 23 17.83 11.64 15.46
CA HIS A 23 18.81 12.51 16.12
C HIS A 23 18.65 13.98 15.72
N GLY A 24 18.92 14.87 16.68
CA GLY A 24 19.47 16.18 16.35
C GLY A 24 20.94 16.03 15.99
N GLU A 25 21.44 16.85 15.07
CA GLU A 25 22.79 16.74 14.48
C GLU A 25 23.91 16.61 15.55
N GLU A 26 23.73 17.22 16.72
CA GLU A 26 24.71 17.26 17.82
C GLU A 26 24.94 15.91 18.53
N GLU A 27 23.89 15.12 18.80
CA GLU A 27 24.02 13.81 19.47
C GLU A 27 24.61 12.75 18.54
N GLN A 28 24.35 12.88 17.24
CA GLN A 28 24.96 12.05 16.19
C GLN A 28 26.47 12.22 16.14
N LEU A 29 26.94 13.48 16.11
CA LEU A 29 28.35 13.83 16.05
C LEU A 29 29.11 13.34 17.29
N ALA A 30 28.50 13.44 18.47
CA ALA A 30 29.10 12.98 19.72
C ALA A 30 29.32 11.46 19.76
N ASP A 31 28.35 10.68 19.28
CA ASP A 31 28.47 9.22 19.23
C ASP A 31 29.40 8.74 18.12
N GLU A 32 29.43 9.42 16.97
CA GLU A 32 30.39 9.15 15.89
C GLU A 32 31.83 9.31 16.37
N GLN A 33 32.10 10.32 17.20
CA GLN A 33 33.40 10.57 17.81
C GLN A 33 33.72 9.56 18.91
N ARG A 34 32.76 9.26 19.80
CA ARG A 34 32.96 8.37 20.96
C ARG A 34 33.29 6.93 20.56
N PHE A 35 32.70 6.44 19.47
CA PHE A 35 32.90 5.09 18.96
C PHE A 35 33.65 5.07 17.63
N ALA A 36 34.45 6.12 17.33
CA ALA A 36 35.17 6.24 16.07
C ALA A 36 36.04 5.01 15.74
N ALA A 37 36.66 4.43 16.77
CA ALA A 37 37.50 3.24 16.68
C ALA A 37 36.74 1.90 16.63
N PHE A 38 35.42 1.90 16.82
CA PHE A 38 34.59 0.69 16.91
C PHE A 38 33.34 0.81 16.00
N PRO A 39 33.51 0.57 14.69
CA PRO A 39 32.41 0.62 13.72
C PRO A 39 31.21 -0.27 14.09
N GLU A 40 31.46 -1.42 14.69
CA GLU A 40 30.44 -2.39 15.09
C GLU A 40 29.57 -1.86 16.23
N LEU A 41 30.17 -1.16 17.20
CA LEU A 41 29.44 -0.54 18.31
C LEU A 41 28.56 0.61 17.81
N ARG A 42 29.02 1.39 16.82
CA ARG A 42 28.20 2.41 16.16
C ARG A 42 27.00 1.81 15.44
N ALA A 43 27.22 0.74 14.68
CA ALA A 43 26.16 0.02 14.00
C ALA A 43 25.11 -0.51 15.01
N PHE A 44 25.57 -1.15 16.09
CA PHE A 44 24.69 -1.67 17.13
C PHE A 44 23.90 -0.56 17.83
N ALA A 45 24.54 0.57 18.16
CA ALA A 45 23.87 1.73 18.74
C ALA A 45 22.78 2.31 17.81
N ASN A 46 23.02 2.33 16.50
CA ASN A 46 22.03 2.78 15.52
C ASN A 46 20.81 1.84 15.44
N VAL A 47 21.05 0.52 15.42
CA VAL A 47 19.96 -0.49 15.42
C VAL A 47 19.14 -0.41 16.71
N ALA A 48 19.80 -0.37 17.88
CA ALA A 48 19.11 -0.32 19.18
C ALA A 48 18.23 0.93 19.32
N ARG A 49 18.73 2.09 18.87
CA ARG A 49 17.97 3.35 18.88
C ARG A 49 16.79 3.32 17.92
N ARG A 50 17.00 2.84 16.69
CA ARG A 50 15.91 2.65 15.72
C ARG A 50 14.81 1.76 16.29
N ALA A 51 15.19 0.64 16.92
CA ALA A 51 14.23 -0.25 17.58
C ALA A 51 13.46 0.45 18.72
N GLN A 52 14.12 1.27 19.54
CA GLN A 52 13.47 2.05 20.59
C GLN A 52 12.45 3.06 20.01
N CYS A 53 12.83 3.77 18.95
CA CYS A 53 11.94 4.70 18.24
C CYS A 53 10.71 3.97 17.70
N LEU A 54 10.92 2.85 16.98
CA LEU A 54 9.84 2.06 16.42
C LEU A 54 8.87 1.55 17.50
N ARG A 55 9.39 1.04 18.62
CA ARG A 55 8.57 0.61 19.76
C ARG A 55 7.71 1.75 20.32
N ARG A 56 8.28 2.96 20.47
CA ARG A 56 7.55 4.13 20.96
C ARG A 56 6.47 4.56 19.96
N CYS A 57 6.80 4.61 18.67
CA CYS A 57 5.87 4.98 17.60
C CYS A 57 4.69 4.01 17.53
N LYS A 58 4.97 2.69 17.43
CA LYS A 58 3.94 1.66 17.30
C LYS A 58 2.99 1.63 18.51
N ARG A 59 3.49 1.84 19.73
CA ARG A 59 2.65 1.91 20.96
C ARG A 59 1.62 3.07 20.93
N GLY A 60 1.95 4.15 20.23
CA GLY A 60 1.09 5.33 20.09
C GLY A 60 -0.04 5.16 19.07
N LEU A 61 0.05 4.19 18.16
CA LEU A 61 -0.87 4.07 17.03
C LEU A 61 -1.92 2.96 17.28
N PRO A 62 -3.24 3.26 17.11
CA PRO A 62 -4.31 2.28 17.32
C PRO A 62 -4.21 1.04 16.43
N ALA A 63 -3.56 1.15 15.27
CA ALA A 63 -3.40 0.06 14.31
C ALA A 63 -2.70 -1.17 14.92
N PHE A 64 -1.74 -0.96 15.83
CA PHE A 64 -0.99 -2.04 16.49
C PHE A 64 -1.67 -2.60 17.74
N ARG A 65 -2.87 -2.11 18.09
CA ARG A 65 -3.69 -2.66 19.19
C ARG A 65 -4.71 -3.67 18.70
N GLN A 66 -4.91 -3.76 17.39
CA GLN A 66 -5.85 -4.66 16.76
C GLN A 66 -5.19 -6.02 16.52
N THR A 67 -5.97 -7.10 16.63
CA THR A 67 -5.52 -8.42 16.23
C THR A 67 -5.30 -8.46 14.72
N MET A 68 -4.18 -9.04 14.28
CA MET A 68 -3.92 -9.26 12.87
C MET A 68 -4.96 -10.22 12.27
N PRO A 69 -5.49 -9.93 11.07
CA PRO A 69 -6.28 -10.91 10.33
C PRO A 69 -5.45 -12.15 10.03
N GLN A 70 -6.11 -13.30 9.88
CA GLN A 70 -5.45 -14.53 9.45
C GLN A 70 -4.87 -14.38 8.04
N ARG A 71 -3.81 -15.13 7.73
CA ARG A 71 -3.16 -15.11 6.42
C ARG A 71 -4.12 -15.44 5.29
N GLU A 72 -4.99 -16.43 5.48
CA GLU A 72 -6.04 -16.79 4.50
C GLU A 72 -6.93 -15.59 4.18
N THR A 73 -7.35 -14.83 5.19
CA THR A 73 -8.11 -13.59 5.00
C THR A 73 -7.30 -12.57 4.21
N LEU A 74 -6.01 -12.37 4.52
CA LEU A 74 -5.17 -11.43 3.76
C LEU A 74 -5.03 -11.85 2.30
N ASP A 75 -4.88 -13.15 2.05
CA ASP A 75 -4.78 -13.73 0.70
C ASP A 75 -6.09 -13.54 -0.09
N GLU A 76 -7.25 -13.71 0.53
CA GLU A 76 -8.55 -13.41 -0.07
C GLU A 76 -8.67 -11.93 -0.49
N PHE A 77 -8.25 -11.01 0.38
CA PHE A 77 -8.23 -9.58 0.06
C PHE A 77 -7.23 -9.26 -1.07
N ALA A 78 -6.04 -9.88 -1.07
CA ALA A 78 -5.04 -9.70 -2.14
C ALA A 78 -5.54 -10.24 -3.49
N ARG A 79 -6.33 -11.32 -3.46
CA ARG A 79 -7.03 -11.88 -4.63
C ARG A 79 -8.31 -11.14 -4.99
N ARG A 80 -8.70 -10.10 -4.25
CA ARG A 80 -9.94 -9.33 -4.48
C ARG A 80 -11.23 -10.17 -4.32
N GLU A 81 -11.20 -11.29 -3.61
CA GLU A 81 -12.40 -12.11 -3.34
C GLU A 81 -13.56 -11.34 -2.69
N PRO A 82 -13.34 -10.39 -1.74
CA PRO A 82 -14.42 -9.60 -1.17
C PRO A 82 -15.27 -8.84 -2.19
N TYR A 83 -14.72 -8.52 -3.37
CA TYR A 83 -15.47 -7.81 -4.41
C TYR A 83 -16.52 -8.69 -5.09
N LYS A 84 -16.33 -10.02 -5.12
CA LYS A 84 -17.35 -10.97 -5.56
C LYS A 84 -18.58 -10.91 -4.65
N TYR A 85 -18.35 -10.93 -3.34
CA TYR A 85 -19.41 -10.77 -2.34
C TYR A 85 -20.08 -9.39 -2.41
N LEU A 86 -19.29 -8.32 -2.52
CA LEU A 86 -19.81 -6.95 -2.64
C LEU A 86 -20.68 -6.78 -3.88
N GLN A 87 -20.25 -7.31 -5.03
CA GLN A 87 -21.02 -7.28 -6.27
C GLN A 87 -22.40 -7.90 -6.06
N PHE A 88 -22.46 -9.11 -5.49
CA PHE A 88 -23.72 -9.81 -5.25
C PHE A 88 -24.63 -9.03 -4.28
N ALA A 89 -24.07 -8.55 -3.17
CA ALA A 89 -24.81 -7.78 -2.18
C ALA A 89 -25.38 -6.47 -2.78
N TYR A 90 -24.55 -5.72 -3.52
CA TYR A 90 -25.00 -4.49 -4.19
C TYR A 90 -26.10 -4.77 -5.21
N TYR A 91 -26.00 -5.84 -5.98
CA TYR A 91 -27.04 -6.23 -6.91
C TYR A 91 -28.35 -6.55 -6.18
N LYS A 92 -28.30 -7.36 -5.11
CA LYS A 92 -29.49 -7.71 -4.32
C LYS A 92 -30.13 -6.51 -3.61
N SER A 93 -29.34 -5.49 -3.28
CA SER A 93 -29.82 -4.22 -2.71
C SER A 93 -30.14 -3.16 -3.76
N ASN A 94 -30.27 -3.52 -5.04
CA ASN A 94 -30.59 -2.62 -6.16
C ASN A 94 -29.61 -1.46 -6.35
N ASN A 95 -28.35 -1.61 -5.92
CA ASN A 95 -27.28 -0.64 -6.12
C ASN A 95 -26.38 -1.08 -7.29
N VAL A 96 -26.95 -1.05 -8.49
CA VAL A 96 -26.30 -1.54 -9.70
C VAL A 96 -24.96 -0.83 -9.95
N ALA A 97 -24.89 0.49 -9.78
CA ALA A 97 -23.67 1.27 -9.97
C ALA A 97 -22.47 0.72 -9.16
N LYS A 98 -22.68 0.42 -7.87
CA LYS A 98 -21.63 -0.15 -7.04
C LYS A 98 -21.36 -1.62 -7.37
N ALA A 99 -22.37 -2.37 -7.81
CA ALA A 99 -22.19 -3.73 -8.29
C ALA A 99 -21.27 -3.78 -9.52
N VAL A 100 -21.43 -2.84 -10.46
CA VAL A 100 -20.57 -2.70 -11.65
C VAL A 100 -19.11 -2.46 -11.24
N SER A 101 -18.85 -1.49 -10.35
CA SER A 101 -17.48 -1.20 -9.90
C SER A 101 -16.84 -2.39 -9.17
N ALA A 102 -17.61 -3.11 -8.34
CA ALA A 102 -17.12 -4.29 -7.64
C ALA A 102 -16.80 -5.44 -8.61
N ALA A 103 -17.70 -5.73 -9.56
CA ALA A 103 -17.50 -6.74 -10.59
C ALA A 103 -16.25 -6.44 -11.46
N HIS A 104 -16.11 -5.19 -11.90
CA HIS A 104 -14.94 -4.73 -12.65
C HIS A 104 -13.65 -4.91 -11.84
N THR A 105 -13.65 -4.51 -10.57
CA THR A 105 -12.49 -4.64 -9.67
C THR A 105 -12.06 -6.09 -9.50
N PHE A 106 -13.02 -7.01 -9.37
CA PHE A 106 -12.78 -8.46 -9.25
C PHE A 106 -12.16 -9.04 -10.54
N LEU A 107 -12.73 -8.76 -11.71
CA LEU A 107 -12.29 -9.31 -12.99
C LEU A 107 -10.87 -8.91 -13.39
N LEU A 108 -10.34 -7.79 -12.86
CA LEU A 108 -8.94 -7.42 -13.08
C LEU A 108 -7.93 -8.43 -12.49
N LYS A 109 -8.34 -9.23 -11.49
CA LYS A 109 -7.53 -10.33 -10.93
C LYS A 109 -7.99 -11.72 -11.37
N HIS A 110 -9.24 -11.84 -11.81
CA HIS A 110 -9.87 -13.09 -12.24
C HIS A 110 -10.44 -12.94 -13.65
N PRO A 111 -9.58 -12.73 -14.68
CA PRO A 111 -10.05 -12.45 -16.03
C PRO A 111 -10.83 -13.62 -16.64
N ASP A 112 -10.73 -14.82 -16.07
CA ASP A 112 -11.36 -16.06 -16.55
C ASP A 112 -12.59 -16.51 -15.73
N ASP A 113 -13.06 -15.71 -14.75
CA ASP A 113 -14.28 -16.06 -14.00
C ASP A 113 -15.52 -15.86 -14.89
N GLU A 114 -16.02 -16.98 -15.43
CA GLU A 114 -17.15 -17.02 -16.36
C GLU A 114 -18.46 -16.48 -15.76
N MET A 115 -18.68 -16.66 -14.45
CA MET A 115 -19.87 -16.13 -13.78
C MET A 115 -19.84 -14.60 -13.76
N MET A 116 -18.70 -14.02 -13.38
CA MET A 116 -18.55 -12.58 -13.29
C MET A 116 -18.51 -11.93 -14.68
N LYS A 117 -17.97 -12.60 -15.71
CA LYS A 117 -18.08 -12.15 -17.10
C LYS A 117 -19.54 -11.97 -17.54
N ARG A 118 -20.38 -12.98 -17.32
CA ARG A 118 -21.82 -12.90 -17.63
C ARG A 118 -22.53 -11.80 -16.85
N ASN A 119 -22.18 -11.62 -15.58
CA ASN A 119 -22.71 -10.51 -14.78
C ASN A 119 -22.32 -9.16 -15.40
N MET A 120 -21.07 -9.01 -15.85
CA MET A 120 -20.59 -7.79 -16.49
C MET A 120 -21.21 -7.53 -17.86
N GLU A 121 -21.47 -8.57 -18.66
CA GLU A 121 -22.22 -8.43 -19.91
C GLU A 121 -23.63 -7.89 -19.64
N TYR A 122 -24.31 -8.44 -18.64
CA TYR A 122 -25.60 -7.92 -18.20
C TYR A 122 -25.48 -6.45 -17.78
N TYR A 123 -24.50 -6.09 -16.95
CA TYR A 123 -24.31 -4.72 -16.51
C TYR A 123 -24.03 -3.75 -17.65
N ARG A 124 -23.19 -4.12 -18.62
CA ARG A 124 -22.91 -3.29 -19.80
C ARG A 124 -24.15 -3.04 -20.67
N SER A 125 -25.16 -3.90 -20.59
CA SER A 125 -26.44 -3.68 -21.31
C SER A 125 -27.32 -2.62 -20.64
N LEU A 126 -27.01 -2.20 -19.41
CA LEU A 126 -27.77 -1.17 -18.70
C LEU A 126 -27.29 0.24 -19.08
N PRO A 127 -28.21 1.21 -19.28
CA PRO A 127 -27.84 2.60 -19.55
C PRO A 127 -26.96 3.20 -18.45
N GLY A 128 -25.88 3.88 -18.84
CA GLY A 128 -24.96 4.57 -17.91
C GLY A 128 -23.99 3.65 -17.16
N ALA A 129 -24.00 2.33 -17.41
CA ALA A 129 -23.13 1.40 -16.72
C ALA A 129 -21.62 1.67 -16.94
N GLU A 130 -21.25 2.21 -18.10
CA GLU A 130 -19.85 2.54 -18.43
C GLU A 130 -19.25 3.58 -17.46
N GLU A 131 -20.06 4.50 -16.93
CA GLU A 131 -19.61 5.52 -15.97
C GLU A 131 -19.19 4.91 -14.61
N HIS A 132 -19.61 3.67 -14.37
CA HIS A 132 -19.37 2.94 -13.13
C HIS A 132 -18.29 1.85 -13.27
N LEU A 133 -17.66 1.72 -14.45
CA LEU A 133 -16.51 0.83 -14.69
C LEU A 133 -15.24 1.43 -14.07
N ARG A 134 -15.10 1.28 -12.76
CA ARG A 134 -13.98 1.82 -11.99
C ARG A 134 -13.34 0.72 -11.16
N ASP A 135 -12.01 0.65 -11.18
CA ASP A 135 -11.27 -0.17 -10.22
C ASP A 135 -11.29 0.55 -8.86
N LEU A 136 -11.90 -0.11 -7.87
CA LEU A 136 -12.03 0.39 -6.50
C LEU A 136 -10.69 0.37 -5.73
N GLU A 137 -9.68 -0.30 -6.27
CA GLU A 137 -8.33 -0.37 -5.69
C GLU A 137 -7.27 0.44 -6.45
N SER A 138 -7.67 1.14 -7.53
CA SER A 138 -6.74 1.91 -8.35
C SER A 138 -5.99 2.94 -7.50
N LYS A 139 -4.69 3.06 -7.77
CA LYS A 139 -3.81 4.03 -7.10
C LYS A 139 -3.97 5.40 -7.74
N SER A 140 -3.68 6.47 -6.98
CA SER A 140 -3.81 7.84 -7.49
C SER A 140 -2.95 8.08 -8.74
N TYR A 141 -1.71 7.56 -8.72
CA TYR A 141 -0.78 7.70 -9.83
C TYR A 141 -1.25 6.97 -11.09
N GLU A 142 -2.01 5.86 -10.99
CA GLU A 142 -2.51 5.13 -12.15
C GLU A 142 -3.53 5.95 -12.93
N THR A 143 -4.43 6.66 -12.23
CA THR A 143 -5.41 7.52 -12.87
C THR A 143 -4.74 8.69 -13.59
N LEU A 144 -3.72 9.30 -12.97
CA LEU A 144 -2.91 10.37 -13.57
C LEU A 144 -2.15 9.85 -14.80
N PHE A 145 -1.53 8.67 -14.70
CA PHE A 145 -0.82 8.03 -15.79
C PHE A 145 -1.72 7.75 -16.99
N VAL A 146 -2.89 7.14 -16.78
CA VAL A 146 -3.86 6.89 -17.85
C VAL A 146 -4.33 8.20 -18.50
N ARG A 147 -4.55 9.26 -17.72
CA ARG A 147 -4.91 10.59 -18.24
C ARG A 147 -3.77 11.18 -19.08
N ALA A 148 -2.52 11.06 -18.62
CA ALA A 148 -1.34 11.51 -19.33
C ALA A 148 -1.15 10.80 -20.68
N VAL A 149 -1.36 9.47 -20.72
CA VAL A 149 -1.28 8.67 -21.96
C VAL A 149 -2.40 9.04 -22.93
N ARG A 150 -3.63 9.25 -22.45
CA ARG A 150 -4.74 9.73 -23.30
C ARG A 150 -4.43 11.11 -23.89
N ALA A 151 -3.88 12.02 -23.09
CA ALA A 151 -3.48 13.35 -23.55
C ALA A 151 -2.35 13.27 -24.58
N TYR A 152 -1.37 12.38 -24.40
CA TYR A 152 -0.30 12.13 -25.36
C TYR A 152 -0.85 11.65 -26.71
N ASN A 153 -1.72 10.64 -26.70
CA ASN A 153 -2.34 10.09 -27.91
C ASN A 153 -3.27 11.08 -28.60
N GLY A 154 -3.80 12.06 -27.86
CA GLY A 154 -4.57 13.19 -28.41
C GLY A 154 -3.73 14.42 -28.73
N GLU A 155 -2.41 14.30 -28.83
CA GLU A 155 -1.44 15.36 -29.16
C GLU A 155 -1.46 16.56 -28.19
N ASN A 156 -2.11 16.43 -27.03
CA ASN A 156 -2.10 17.43 -25.97
C ASN A 156 -0.91 17.20 -25.05
N TYR A 157 0.28 17.50 -25.56
CA TYR A 157 1.54 17.28 -24.85
C TYR A 157 1.65 18.09 -23.56
N ARG A 158 1.07 19.30 -23.50
CA ARG A 158 1.11 20.14 -22.30
C ARG A 158 0.42 19.46 -21.11
N THR A 159 -0.79 18.93 -21.33
CA THR A 159 -1.50 18.17 -20.29
C THR A 159 -0.79 16.87 -19.99
N SER A 160 -0.29 16.17 -21.02
CA SER A 160 0.44 14.91 -20.84
C SER A 160 1.65 15.07 -19.92
N VAL A 161 2.50 16.08 -20.15
CA VAL A 161 3.67 16.38 -19.32
C VAL A 161 3.25 16.67 -17.88
N SER A 162 2.29 17.57 -17.67
CA SER A 162 1.82 17.92 -16.32
C SER A 162 1.28 16.72 -15.56
N ASP A 163 0.52 15.85 -16.23
CA ASP A 163 -0.08 14.68 -15.60
C ASP A 163 0.96 13.59 -15.32
N MET A 164 1.93 13.42 -16.22
CA MET A 164 3.00 12.43 -16.08
C MET A 164 3.94 12.78 -14.93
N GLU A 165 4.33 14.05 -14.79
CA GLU A 165 5.17 14.50 -13.66
C GLU A 165 4.47 14.28 -12.31
N LEU A 166 3.16 14.57 -12.23
CA LEU A 166 2.36 14.28 -11.05
C LEU A 166 2.25 12.78 -10.78
N ALA A 167 2.05 11.96 -11.82
CA ALA A 167 1.98 10.51 -11.69
C ALA A 167 3.29 9.92 -11.16
N LEU A 168 4.44 10.37 -11.67
CA LEU A 168 5.77 9.93 -11.22
C LEU A 168 6.00 10.28 -9.75
N ARG A 169 5.69 11.51 -9.34
CA ARG A 169 5.81 11.93 -7.94
C ARG A 169 4.93 11.10 -7.01
N ASP A 170 3.67 10.88 -7.37
CA ASP A 170 2.74 10.09 -6.59
C ASP A 170 3.17 8.61 -6.53
N PHE A 171 3.69 8.06 -7.63
CA PHE A 171 4.22 6.71 -7.69
C PHE A 171 5.41 6.52 -6.74
N LEU A 172 6.41 7.41 -6.81
CA LEU A 172 7.59 7.33 -5.95
C LEU A 172 7.21 7.43 -4.47
N LYS A 173 6.28 8.31 -4.12
CA LYS A 173 5.76 8.39 -2.75
C LYS A 173 5.16 7.05 -2.29
N VAL A 174 4.28 6.44 -3.11
CA VAL A 174 3.66 5.14 -2.78
C VAL A 174 4.70 4.03 -2.73
N TYR A 175 5.72 4.09 -3.58
CA TYR A 175 6.84 3.15 -3.58
C TYR A 175 7.65 3.24 -2.29
N ASP A 176 8.03 4.44 -1.85
CA ASP A 176 8.77 4.65 -0.60
C ASP A 176 7.95 4.21 0.62
N GLU A 177 6.65 4.52 0.65
CA GLU A 177 5.73 4.02 1.68
C GLU A 177 5.64 2.48 1.67
N CYS A 178 5.64 1.86 0.48
CA CYS A 178 5.65 0.41 0.33
C CYS A 178 6.94 -0.21 0.88
N VAL A 179 8.10 0.36 0.54
CA VAL A 179 9.40 -0.12 1.02
C VAL A 179 9.49 0.03 2.54
N ALA A 180 9.08 1.18 3.08
CA ALA A 180 9.07 1.41 4.52
C ALA A 180 8.13 0.46 5.28
N ALA A 181 6.98 0.12 4.70
CA ALA A 181 6.08 -0.89 5.29
C ALA A 181 6.65 -2.32 5.19
N ALA A 182 7.42 -2.64 4.15
CA ALA A 182 7.99 -3.98 3.95
C ALA A 182 9.13 -4.32 4.92
N GLU A 183 9.70 -3.33 5.59
CA GLU A 183 10.63 -3.50 6.72
C GLU A 183 9.91 -3.87 8.04
N GLY A 184 8.58 -4.00 8.02
CA GLY A 184 7.75 -4.40 9.14
C GLY A 184 7.88 -5.88 9.55
N SER A 185 7.10 -6.28 10.55
CA SER A 185 7.21 -7.59 11.21
C SER A 185 6.99 -8.73 10.21
N ARG A 186 8.08 -9.38 9.81
CA ARG A 186 8.03 -10.71 9.20
C ARG A 186 7.59 -11.70 10.27
N GLU A 187 6.63 -12.56 9.95
CA GLU A 187 6.35 -13.71 10.81
C GLU A 187 7.60 -14.58 10.84
N ILE A 188 8.13 -14.81 12.04
CA ILE A 188 9.27 -15.69 12.25
C ILE A 188 8.70 -17.10 12.28
N HIS A 189 8.68 -17.77 11.12
CA HIS A 189 8.27 -19.16 11.04
C HIS A 189 9.43 -20.08 11.37
N ASP A 190 10.61 -19.75 10.84
CA ASP A 190 11.86 -20.47 11.08
C ASP A 190 12.92 -19.57 11.74
N PHE A 191 13.91 -20.19 12.40
CA PHE A 191 15.05 -19.46 12.97
C PHE A 191 15.78 -18.58 11.94
N LYS A 192 15.69 -18.91 10.65
CA LYS A 192 16.27 -18.10 9.56
C LYS A 192 15.53 -16.77 9.34
N ASP A 193 14.25 -16.70 9.69
CA ASP A 193 13.41 -15.50 9.61
C ASP A 193 13.64 -14.54 10.79
N PHE A 194 14.35 -15.00 11.83
CA PHE A 194 14.77 -14.19 12.97
C PHE A 194 15.80 -13.13 12.56
N TYR A 195 16.81 -13.48 11.76
CA TYR A 195 17.88 -12.55 11.40
C TYR A 195 17.40 -11.31 10.60
N PRO A 196 16.49 -11.46 9.62
CA PRO A 196 15.91 -10.31 8.92
C PRO A 196 14.89 -9.50 9.72
N SER A 197 14.45 -9.97 10.89
CA SER A 197 13.47 -9.27 11.74
C SER A 197 14.11 -8.48 12.90
N ILE A 198 15.42 -8.65 13.12
CA ILE A 198 16.23 -7.89 14.11
C ILE A 198 17.18 -6.87 13.48
N ALA A 199 17.37 -6.89 12.16
CA ALA A 199 18.21 -5.97 11.40
C ALA A 199 17.40 -4.77 10.88
#